data_AF-A0A7W8UU66-F1
#
_entry.id   AF-A0A7W8UU66-F1
#
_cell.length_a   1.000
_cell.length_b   1.000
_cell.length_c   1.000
_cell.angle_alpha   90.00
_cell.angle_beta   90.00
_cell.angle_gamma   90.00
#
_symmetry.space_group_name_H-M   'P 1'
#
loop_
_entity.id
_entity.type
_entity.pdbx_description
1 polymer ?
#
loop_
_entity_poly.entity_id
_entity_poly.type
_entity_poly.pdbx_seq_one_letter_code
_entity_poly.pdbx_strand_id
1 'polypeptide(L)'
;MHDFQVAKFDAKLGLVFGWANICTKAGAPYYDSDNECIPESVALEAWSSFMQGNRTLKLMHAGDEQGEVVFAFPLTSDIASSLGITAEQSGVVVGVKPNSAMLGKFASGELKGFSIGGSANWVDD
;
A
#
# COMPACT_ATOMS: atom_id res chain seq x y z
N MET A 1 5.42 11.81 5.47
CA MET A 1 6.10 10.74 4.71
C MET A 1 5.43 9.46 5.14
N HIS A 2 4.51 8.92 4.34
CA HIS A 2 3.86 7.64 4.68
C HIS A 2 4.91 6.53 4.64
N ASP A 3 5.28 5.99 5.81
CA ASP A 3 6.22 4.87 5.90
C ASP A 3 5.49 3.56 5.64
N PHE A 4 5.70 3.00 4.45
CA PHE A 4 5.19 1.69 4.07
C PHE A 4 6.03 0.63 4.78
N GLN A 5 5.44 -0.07 5.74
CA GLN A 5 6.13 -1.15 6.43
C GLN A 5 5.90 -2.49 5.73
N VAL A 6 7.04 -3.14 5.45
CA VAL A 6 7.23 -4.50 4.93
C VAL A 6 7.03 -4.63 3.41
N ALA A 7 8.13 -4.41 2.66
CA ALA A 7 8.24 -4.84 1.28
C ALA A 7 8.77 -6.29 1.21
N LYS A 8 8.01 -7.20 0.60
CA LYS A 8 8.51 -8.54 0.21
C LYS A 8 8.73 -8.56 -1.29
N PHE A 9 9.98 -8.71 -1.70
CA PHE A 9 10.33 -8.94 -3.09
C PHE A 9 10.08 -10.40 -3.49
N ASP A 10 9.40 -10.60 -4.61
CA ASP A 10 9.28 -11.90 -5.28
C ASP A 10 9.97 -11.84 -6.65
N ALA A 11 11.17 -12.40 -6.72
CA ALA A 11 11.98 -12.41 -7.93
C ALA A 11 11.37 -13.20 -9.08
N LYS A 12 10.55 -14.22 -8.80
CA LYS A 12 9.90 -15.04 -9.84
C LYS A 12 8.77 -14.27 -10.51
N LEU A 13 8.03 -13.49 -9.73
CA LEU A 13 6.95 -12.65 -10.21
C LEU A 13 7.46 -11.30 -10.75
N GLY A 14 8.66 -10.88 -10.35
CA GLY A 14 9.18 -9.54 -10.67
C GLY A 14 8.37 -8.44 -9.98
N LEU A 15 7.80 -8.75 -8.81
CA LEU A 15 6.92 -7.87 -8.05
C LEU A 15 7.45 -7.62 -6.65
N VAL A 16 7.11 -6.45 -6.12
CA VAL A 16 7.27 -6.14 -4.71
C VAL A 16 5.88 -6.01 -4.10
N PHE A 17 5.64 -6.74 -3.02
CA PHE A 17 4.40 -6.66 -2.25
C PHE A 17 4.62 -5.85 -0.98
N GLY A 18 3.62 -5.06 -0.57
CA GLY A 18 3.66 -4.37 0.71
C GLY A 18 2.31 -3.86 1.16
N TRP A 19 2.26 -3.34 2.38
CA TRP A 19 1.10 -2.61 2.89
C TRP A 19 1.15 -1.17 2.42
N ALA A 20 0.14 -0.78 1.65
CA ALA A 20 0.02 0.59 1.20
C ALA A 20 -0.55 1.53 2.25
N ASN A 21 -1.42 0.98 3.09
CA ASN A 21 -1.94 1.58 4.29
C ASN A 21 -2.29 0.44 5.25
N ILE A 22 -2.09 0.70 6.54
CA ILE A 22 -2.53 -0.17 7.62
C ILE A 22 -3.58 0.63 8.39
N CYS A 23 -4.80 0.10 8.50
CA CYS A 23 -5.91 0.73 9.21
C CYS A 23 -5.97 0.26 10.66
N THR A 24 -5.79 -1.05 10.87
CA THR A 24 -5.72 -1.64 12.21
C THR A 24 -4.57 -2.62 12.32
N LYS A 25 -4.08 -2.80 13.55
CA LYS A 25 -3.09 -3.81 13.90
C LYS A 25 -3.44 -4.42 15.25
N ALA A 26 -3.49 -5.75 15.32
CA ALA A 26 -3.88 -6.51 16.50
C ALA A 26 -5.22 -6.05 17.12
N GLY A 27 -6.19 -5.69 16.27
CA GLY A 27 -7.52 -5.24 16.69
C GLY A 27 -7.62 -3.80 17.20
N ALA A 28 -6.53 -3.02 17.15
CA ALA A 28 -6.52 -1.62 17.51
C ALA A 28 -6.29 -0.72 16.28
N PRO A 29 -6.81 0.53 16.27
CA PRO A 29 -6.46 1.51 15.24
C PRO A 29 -4.94 1.67 15.12
N TYR A 30 -4.44 1.73 13.89
CA TYR A 30 -3.03 1.96 13.61
C TYR A 30 -2.80 3.41 13.19
N TYR A 31 -1.80 4.04 13.81
CA TYR A 31 -1.32 5.37 13.42
C TYR A 31 0.01 5.21 12.69
N ASP A 32 0.12 5.83 11.53
CA ASP A 32 1.35 5.78 10.74
C ASP A 32 2.42 6.74 11.28
N SER A 33 3.54 6.86 10.56
CA SER A 33 4.67 7.73 10.92
C SER A 33 4.31 9.22 10.98
N ASP A 34 3.24 9.64 10.30
CA ASP A 34 2.72 11.00 10.30
C ASP A 34 1.61 11.18 11.37
N ASN A 35 1.39 10.15 12.21
CA ASN A 35 0.34 10.10 13.23
C ASN A 35 -1.07 10.18 12.62
N GLU A 36 -1.24 9.68 11.40
CA GLU A 36 -2.53 9.56 10.74
C GLU A 36 -3.11 8.16 10.98
N CYS A 37 -4.40 8.11 11.35
CA CYS A 37 -5.16 6.87 11.46
C CYS A 37 -6.23 6.87 10.36
N ILE A 38 -6.02 6.07 9.32
CA ILE A 38 -6.93 5.99 8.18
C ILE A 38 -7.95 4.87 8.43
N PRO A 39 -9.27 5.16 8.52
CA PRO A 39 -10.30 4.14 8.67
C PRO A 39 -10.38 3.18 7.47
N GLU A 40 -10.87 1.96 7.69
CA GLU A 40 -10.99 0.95 6.63
C GLU A 40 -11.92 1.36 5.48
N SER A 41 -13.05 2.00 5.80
CA SER A 41 -14.03 2.49 4.81
C SER A 41 -13.40 3.53 3.88
N VAL A 42 -12.66 4.44 4.50
CA VAL A 42 -11.94 5.55 3.89
C VAL A 42 -10.83 5.02 2.96
N ALA A 43 -10.03 4.06 3.43
CA ALA A 43 -9.05 3.38 2.61
C ALA A 43 -9.69 2.63 1.43
N LEU A 44 -10.78 1.89 1.67
CA LEU A 44 -11.45 1.12 0.63
C LEU A 44 -11.97 2.03 -0.50
N GLU A 45 -12.57 3.16 -0.17
CA GLU A 45 -13.05 4.14 -1.15
C GLU A 45 -11.89 4.74 -1.95
N ALA A 46 -10.87 5.25 -1.27
CA ALA A 46 -9.72 5.89 -1.91
C ALA A 46 -8.99 4.94 -2.87
N TRP A 47 -8.74 3.70 -2.44
CA TRP A 47 -8.07 2.71 -3.28
C TRP A 47 -8.93 2.20 -4.42
N SER A 48 -10.25 2.09 -4.22
CA SER A 48 -11.17 1.75 -5.31
C SER A 48 -11.11 2.82 -6.41
N SER A 49 -11.12 4.09 -6.03
CA SER A 49 -11.00 5.21 -6.97
C SER A 49 -9.62 5.24 -7.65
N PHE A 50 -8.54 5.11 -6.88
CA PHE A 50 -7.18 5.05 -7.43
C PHE A 50 -6.99 3.93 -8.44
N MET A 51 -7.51 2.74 -8.14
CA MET A 51 -7.40 1.57 -9.03
C MET A 51 -8.29 1.67 -10.28
N GLN A 52 -9.34 2.49 -10.26
CA GLN A 52 -10.13 2.82 -11.46
C GLN A 52 -9.44 3.84 -12.38
N GLY A 53 -8.48 4.62 -11.85
CA GLY A 53 -7.78 5.69 -12.55
C GLY A 53 -6.37 5.32 -13.05
N ASN A 54 -5.50 6.35 -13.17
CA ASN A 54 -4.09 6.17 -13.53
C ASN A 54 -3.31 5.67 -12.32
N ARG A 55 -3.07 4.35 -12.30
CA ARG A 55 -2.37 3.55 -11.27
C ARG A 55 -0.86 3.84 -11.18
N THR A 56 -0.47 5.11 -11.24
CA THR A 56 0.92 5.57 -11.36
C THR A 56 1.67 5.39 -10.04
N LEU A 57 2.84 4.74 -10.09
CA LEU A 57 3.80 4.68 -8.99
C LEU A 57 4.76 5.87 -9.06
N LYS A 58 4.99 6.54 -7.94
CA LYS A 58 5.96 7.64 -7.81
C LYS A 58 6.88 7.41 -6.62
N LEU A 59 8.08 7.97 -6.65
CA LEU A 59 8.95 7.93 -5.48
C LEU A 59 8.50 9.00 -4.48
N MET A 60 8.01 8.59 -3.30
CA MET A 60 7.65 9.52 -2.21
C MET A 60 6.64 10.60 -2.61
N HIS A 61 5.61 10.23 -3.38
CA HIS A 61 4.59 11.16 -3.91
C HIS A 61 5.15 12.32 -4.78
N ALA A 62 6.40 12.23 -5.23
CA ALA A 62 7.06 13.29 -5.97
C ALA A 62 7.75 12.76 -7.25
N GLY A 63 8.04 13.68 -8.16
CA GLY A 63 8.79 13.41 -9.39
C GLY A 63 8.01 12.63 -10.45
N ASP A 64 8.78 12.10 -11.41
CA ASP A 64 8.30 11.36 -12.57
C ASP A 64 7.78 9.97 -12.20
N GLU A 65 6.95 9.40 -13.07
CA GLU A 65 6.46 8.03 -12.97
C GLU A 65 7.62 7.03 -12.86
N GLN A 66 7.56 6.17 -11.84
CA GLN A 66 8.56 5.15 -11.54
C GLN A 66 8.06 3.73 -11.83
N GLY A 67 6.82 3.60 -12.29
CA GLY A 67 6.16 2.35 -12.63
C GLY A 67 4.65 2.41 -12.40
N GLU A 68 4.06 1.24 -12.20
CA GLU A 68 2.61 1.09 -12.01
C GLU A 68 2.28 0.21 -10.80
N VAL A 69 1.16 0.54 -10.15
CA VAL A 69 0.50 -0.33 -9.19
C VAL A 69 -0.34 -1.33 -9.97
N VAL A 70 0.09 -2.58 -9.97
CA VAL A 70 -0.52 -3.63 -10.80
C VAL A 70 -1.69 -4.31 -10.10
N PHE A 71 -1.64 -4.39 -8.77
CA PHE A 71 -2.70 -4.97 -7.94
C PHE A 71 -2.83 -4.17 -6.64
N ALA A 72 -4.08 -3.99 -6.20
CA ALA A 72 -4.40 -3.61 -4.84
C ALA A 72 -5.46 -4.58 -4.33
N PHE A 73 -5.28 -5.05 -3.11
CA PHE A 73 -6.18 -5.92 -2.41
C PHE A 73 -6.56 -5.24 -1.09
N PRO A 74 -7.77 -4.66 -0.99
CA PRO A 74 -8.26 -4.15 0.28
C PRO A 74 -8.56 -5.34 1.18
N LEU A 75 -7.76 -5.50 2.23
CA LEU A 75 -7.96 -6.49 3.28
C LEU A 75 -8.53 -5.76 4.50
N THR A 76 -9.77 -5.30 4.38
CA THR A 76 -10.56 -4.78 5.51
C THR A 76 -11.05 -5.94 6.38
N SER A 77 -11.51 -5.64 7.59
CA SER A 77 -12.05 -6.65 8.51
C SER A 77 -13.24 -7.40 7.91
N ASP A 78 -14.14 -6.67 7.23
CA ASP A 78 -15.31 -7.26 6.55
C ASP A 78 -14.90 -8.15 5.38
N ILE A 79 -13.93 -7.71 4.57
CA ILE A 79 -13.41 -8.51 3.43
C ILE A 79 -12.72 -9.76 3.95
N ALA A 80 -11.87 -9.63 4.97
CA ALA A 80 -11.19 -10.76 5.60
C ALA A 80 -12.20 -11.79 6.11
N SER A 81 -13.23 -11.35 6.86
CA SER A 81 -14.30 -12.21 7.35
C SER A 81 -15.06 -12.90 6.22
N SER A 82 -15.41 -12.17 5.14
CA SER A 82 -16.16 -12.72 4.01
C SER A 82 -15.40 -13.82 3.25
N LEU A 83 -14.07 -13.74 3.23
CA LEU A 83 -13.18 -14.68 2.54
C LEU A 83 -12.63 -15.76 3.47
N GLY A 84 -12.95 -15.73 4.76
CA GLY A 84 -12.39 -16.64 5.76
C GLY A 84 -10.89 -16.44 6.00
N ILE A 85 -10.38 -15.22 5.81
CA ILE A 85 -8.98 -14.85 6.05
C ILE A 85 -8.84 -14.41 7.51
N THR A 86 -7.85 -14.97 8.21
CA THR A 86 -7.40 -14.45 9.51
C THR A 86 -6.17 -13.58 9.29
N ALA A 87 -6.23 -12.32 9.71
CA ALA A 87 -5.13 -11.38 9.61
C ALA A 87 -5.01 -10.55 10.89
N GLU A 88 -3.78 -10.27 11.33
CA GLU A 88 -3.53 -9.35 12.44
C GLU A 88 -3.60 -7.89 12.01
N GLN A 89 -3.56 -7.61 10.71
CA GLN A 89 -3.56 -6.27 10.13
C GLN A 89 -4.71 -6.15 9.14
N SER A 90 -5.30 -4.96 9.09
CA SER A 90 -6.22 -4.58 8.01
C SER A 90 -5.71 -3.34 7.28
N GLY A 91 -6.19 -3.14 6.06
CA GLY A 91 -5.78 -2.03 5.20
C GLY A 91 -5.74 -2.43 3.73
N VAL A 92 -4.78 -1.92 2.96
CA VAL A 92 -4.61 -2.30 1.55
C VAL A 92 -3.23 -2.89 1.31
N VAL A 93 -3.21 -4.09 0.76
CA VAL A 93 -2.00 -4.73 0.25
C VAL A 93 -1.86 -4.40 -1.22
N VAL A 94 -0.66 -4.07 -1.65
CA VAL A 94 -0.37 -3.70 -3.04
C VAL A 94 0.73 -4.57 -3.62
N GLY A 95 0.61 -4.85 -4.91
CA GLY A 95 1.69 -5.35 -5.74
C GLY A 95 2.14 -4.25 -6.69
N VAL A 96 3.43 -3.93 -6.67
CA VAL A 96 4.02 -2.95 -7.59
C VAL A 96 5.00 -3.63 -8.54
N LYS A 97 5.03 -3.14 -9.78
CA LYS A 97 6.01 -3.55 -10.78
C LYS A 97 7.00 -2.39 -10.98
N PRO A 98 8.12 -2.38 -10.24
CA PRO A 98 9.11 -1.31 -10.39
C PRO A 98 9.82 -1.40 -11.75
N ASN A 99 10.34 -0.27 -12.23
CA ASN A 99 11.27 -0.27 -13.36
C ASN A 99 12.57 -1.03 -13.02
N SER A 100 13.37 -1.38 -14.05
CA SER A 100 14.56 -2.22 -13.89
C SER A 100 15.60 -1.65 -12.90
N ALA A 101 15.71 -0.33 -12.82
CA ALA A 101 16.64 0.33 -11.89
C ALA A 101 16.19 0.18 -10.43
N MET A 102 14.91 0.41 -10.15
CA MET A 102 14.33 0.22 -8.80
C MET A 102 14.28 -1.26 -8.41
N LEU A 103 14.01 -2.16 -9.36
CA LEU A 103 14.00 -3.60 -9.13
C LEU A 103 15.33 -4.09 -8.55
N GLY A 104 16.46 -3.61 -9.08
CA GLY A 104 17.79 -3.95 -8.56
C GLY A 104 18.00 -3.50 -7.12
N LYS A 105 17.43 -2.35 -6.72
CA LYS A 105 17.54 -1.81 -5.36
C LYS A 105 16.68 -2.56 -4.32
N PHE A 106 15.53 -3.08 -4.74
CA PHE A 106 14.75 -4.00 -3.88
C PHE A 106 15.46 -5.35 -3.75
N ALA A 107 16.03 -5.86 -4.84
CA ALA A 107 16.76 -7.13 -4.81
C ALA A 107 18.03 -7.06 -3.93
N SER A 108 18.71 -5.91 -3.87
CA SER A 108 19.89 -5.70 -3.01
C SER A 108 19.55 -5.39 -1.55
N GLY A 109 18.28 -5.10 -1.24
CA GLY A 109 17.84 -4.64 0.08
C GLY A 109 18.16 -3.17 0.39
N GLU A 110 18.63 -2.41 -0.60
CA GLU A 110 18.86 -0.95 -0.49
C GLU A 110 17.52 -0.22 -0.22
N LEU A 111 16.44 -0.66 -0.87
CA LEU A 111 15.09 -0.17 -0.61
C LEU A 111 14.32 -1.14 0.28
N LYS A 112 13.78 -0.63 1.39
CA LYS A 112 12.95 -1.40 2.36
C LYS A 112 11.46 -1.08 2.27
N GLY A 113 11.11 -0.11 1.43
CA GLY A 113 9.75 0.37 1.20
C GLY A 113 9.69 1.20 -0.08
N PHE A 114 8.48 1.51 -0.51
CA PHE A 114 8.15 2.41 -1.61
C PHE A 114 6.94 3.23 -1.19
N SER A 115 6.69 4.38 -1.81
CA SER A 115 5.45 5.12 -1.63
C SER A 115 4.59 5.03 -2.88
N ILE A 116 3.27 5.05 -2.72
CA ILE A 116 2.32 5.02 -3.84
C ILE A 116 1.64 6.37 -3.95
N GLY A 117 1.68 6.96 -5.15
CA GLY A 117 1.01 8.23 -5.40
C GLY A 117 -0.51 8.11 -5.24
N GLY A 118 -1.10 9.06 -4.52
CA GLY A 118 -2.53 9.16 -4.22
C GLY A 118 -2.69 10.19 -3.10
N SER A 119 -3.79 10.93 -3.12
CA SER A 119 -4.16 11.88 -2.06
C SER A 119 -5.60 11.61 -1.71
N ALA A 120 -5.91 11.61 -0.43
CA ALA A 120 -7.20 11.19 0.02
C ALA A 120 -7.64 12.16 1.12
N ASN A 121 -8.72 12.89 0.84
CA ASN A 121 -9.17 14.02 1.67
C ASN A 121 -10.33 13.55 2.55
N TRP A 122 -10.17 13.64 3.86
CA TRP A 122 -11.22 13.38 4.85
C TRP A 122 -11.10 14.37 6.00
N VAL A 123 -12.23 14.64 6.65
CA VAL A 123 -12.31 15.49 7.84
C VAL A 123 -12.36 14.56 9.05
N ASP A 124 -11.51 14.81 10.03
CA ASP A 124 -11.62 14.16 11.34
C ASP A 124 -12.92 14.65 11.99
N ASP A 125 -13.85 13.73 12.28
CA ASP A 125 -15.05 14.02 13.08
C ASP A 125 -14.70 14.34 14.55
#